data_AF-A0A920NVG8-F1
#
_entry.id   AF-A0A920NVG8-F1
#
_cell.length_a   1.000
_cell.length_b   1.000
_cell.length_c   1.000
_cell.angle_alpha   90.00
_cell.angle_beta   90.00
_cell.angle_gamma   90.00
#
_symmetry.space_group_name_H-M   'P 1'
#
loop_
_entity.id
_entity.type
_entity.pdbx_description
1 polymer ?
#
loop_
_entity_poly.entity_id
_entity_poly.type
_entity_poly.pdbx_seq_one_letter_code
_entity_poly.pdbx_strand_id
1 'polypeptide(L)'
;MPYINDRIVHDADSHTMELPDWYDEFGTERVKEVFKKRFAKSQVGAIESFEALPALHKKKEYRELNEKELMLRKNYQALGAFDSKDRSEAVDLLGVATQLIFPTSPNVWLEDLEHRDDMEFLYETASATNKSQIAFCNQDPRLLSVAYIPLADLKEAENAAKEALDLGAKALLIPWACPKNHSTSHVELDKVWAQAQEAGVPVLFHVGVADKVLPKAHKNNGLPAVADFHGGEENFRSISYMAISNGPMQALSLLILDGVLDRFPSLMFGVIELVQYGYLVLCVN
;
A
#
# COMPACT_ATOMS: atom_id res chain seq x y z
N MET A 1 -7.19 -2.46 28.61
CA MET A 1 -8.43 -2.97 27.99
C MET A 1 -8.43 -2.57 26.53
N PRO A 2 -8.92 -3.42 25.60
CA PRO A 2 -8.95 -3.05 24.19
C PRO A 2 -9.81 -1.80 23.95
N TYR A 3 -9.39 -0.97 23.02
CA TYR A 3 -10.06 0.28 22.62
C TYR A 3 -11.46 -0.01 22.05
N ILE A 4 -11.57 -1.03 21.19
CA ILE A 4 -12.83 -1.57 20.67
C ILE A 4 -13.13 -2.86 21.44
N ASN A 5 -14.26 -2.91 22.14
CA ASN A 5 -14.63 -4.08 22.96
C ASN A 5 -16.11 -4.46 22.86
N ASP A 6 -16.89 -3.72 22.08
CA ASP A 6 -18.34 -3.85 21.95
C ASP A 6 -18.78 -4.56 20.66
N ARG A 7 -17.83 -4.81 19.74
CA ARG A 7 -18.10 -5.40 18.43
C ARG A 7 -16.85 -6.07 17.86
N ILE A 8 -17.05 -6.89 16.82
CA ILE A 8 -15.96 -7.42 16.00
C ILE A 8 -15.68 -6.43 14.88
N VAL A 9 -14.42 -6.01 14.73
CA VAL A 9 -13.99 -5.09 13.66
C VAL A 9 -12.87 -5.74 12.86
N HIS A 10 -12.98 -5.69 11.54
CA HIS A 10 -11.90 -6.01 10.62
C HIS A 10 -11.42 -4.69 10.03
N ASP A 11 -10.13 -4.39 10.21
CA ASP A 11 -9.53 -3.17 9.71
C ASP A 11 -9.13 -3.38 8.25
N ALA A 12 -9.77 -2.63 7.35
CA ALA A 12 -9.52 -2.76 5.92
C ALA A 12 -8.34 -1.90 5.44
N ASP A 13 -7.74 -1.10 6.33
CA ASP A 13 -6.76 -0.08 5.95
C ASP A 13 -5.75 0.19 7.07
N SER A 14 -4.59 -0.44 6.97
CA SER A 14 -3.48 -0.17 7.88
C SER A 14 -2.16 -0.40 7.17
N HIS A 15 -1.10 0.23 7.67
CA HIS A 15 0.17 0.27 6.95
C HIS A 15 1.38 -0.11 7.79
N THR A 16 2.40 -0.65 7.14
CA THR A 16 3.77 -0.68 7.68
C THR A 16 4.48 0.64 7.42
N MET A 17 5.35 1.05 8.34
CA MET A 17 6.20 2.22 8.21
C MET A 17 7.63 1.75 7.93
N GLU A 18 7.96 1.51 6.66
CA GLU A 18 9.20 0.85 6.27
C GLU A 18 10.44 1.66 6.68
N LEU A 19 11.40 1.03 7.37
CA LEU A 19 12.67 1.63 7.77
C LEU A 19 13.76 1.42 6.69
N PRO A 20 14.93 2.10 6.75
CA PRO A 20 15.95 1.99 5.68
C PRO A 20 16.45 0.57 5.38
N ASP A 21 16.31 -0.33 6.36
CA ASP A 21 16.72 -1.74 6.32
C ASP A 21 15.59 -2.69 5.88
N TRP A 22 14.42 -2.18 5.50
CA TRP A 22 13.24 -2.97 5.12
C TRP A 22 13.48 -4.05 4.04
N TYR A 23 14.44 -3.79 3.15
CA TYR A 23 14.82 -4.69 2.05
C TYR A 23 16.11 -5.46 2.30
N ASP A 24 16.69 -5.42 3.50
CA ASP A 24 17.99 -6.06 3.76
C ASP A 24 17.95 -7.59 3.53
N GLU A 25 16.81 -8.23 3.82
CA GLU A 25 16.62 -9.68 3.62
C GLU A 25 16.24 -10.06 2.18
N PHE A 26 15.28 -9.36 1.57
CA PHE A 26 14.65 -9.78 0.32
C PHE A 26 14.97 -8.91 -0.90
N GLY A 27 15.59 -7.75 -0.71
CA GLY A 27 15.99 -6.87 -1.79
C GLY A 27 17.24 -7.34 -2.53
N THR A 28 17.34 -7.02 -3.81
CA THR A 28 18.65 -7.03 -4.49
C THR A 28 19.51 -5.88 -3.97
N GLU A 29 20.83 -5.92 -4.20
CA GLU A 29 21.71 -4.81 -3.81
C GLU A 29 21.28 -3.48 -4.45
N ARG A 30 20.72 -3.56 -5.67
CA ARG A 30 20.17 -2.42 -6.39
C ARG A 30 18.93 -1.85 -5.68
N VAL A 31 17.95 -2.67 -5.30
CA VAL A 31 16.79 -2.22 -4.49
C VAL A 31 17.25 -1.57 -3.20
N LYS A 32 18.14 -2.22 -2.45
CA LYS A 32 18.64 -1.73 -1.16
C LYS A 32 19.29 -0.35 -1.30
N GLU A 33 20.18 -0.19 -2.28
CA GLU A 33 20.88 1.07 -2.52
C GLU A 33 19.91 2.20 -2.90
N VAL A 34 18.98 1.96 -3.82
CA VAL A 34 18.04 2.98 -4.27
C VAL A 34 17.06 3.33 -3.16
N PHE A 35 16.56 2.35 -2.41
CA PHE A 35 15.64 2.59 -1.31
C PHE A 35 16.29 3.42 -0.19
N LYS A 36 17.51 3.07 0.23
CA LYS A 36 18.28 3.86 1.23
C LYS A 36 18.48 5.30 0.76
N LYS A 37 18.78 5.53 -0.52
CA LYS A 37 18.90 6.88 -1.10
C LYS A 37 17.57 7.64 -1.14
N ARG A 38 16.47 6.96 -1.48
CA ARG A 38 15.12 7.56 -1.46
C ARG A 38 14.75 7.97 -0.04
N PHE A 39 14.98 7.08 0.92
CA PHE A 39 14.69 7.28 2.33
C PHE A 39 15.53 8.40 2.96
N ALA A 40 16.80 8.54 2.59
CA ALA A 40 17.63 9.66 3.05
C ALA A 40 17.10 11.03 2.59
N LYS A 41 16.43 11.09 1.42
CA LYS A 41 15.80 12.33 0.94
C LYS A 41 14.49 12.65 1.67
N SER A 42 13.72 11.63 2.06
CA SER A 42 12.49 11.83 2.83
C SER A 42 12.74 12.24 4.30
N GLN A 43 13.94 11.99 4.84
CA GLN A 43 14.36 12.43 6.18
C GLN A 43 14.65 13.92 6.32
N VAL A 44 14.75 14.69 5.23
CA VAL A 44 15.09 16.12 5.31
C VAL A 44 13.98 16.89 6.03
N GLY A 45 14.18 17.17 7.32
CA GLY A 45 13.21 17.86 8.19
C GLY A 45 12.50 16.98 9.21
N ALA A 46 12.82 15.68 9.31
CA ALA A 46 12.26 14.81 10.35
C ALA A 46 12.76 15.21 11.75
N ILE A 47 11.85 15.20 12.74
CA ILE A 47 12.13 15.59 14.13
C ILE A 47 13.06 14.57 14.82
N GLU A 48 12.99 13.30 14.42
CA GLU A 48 13.81 12.21 14.95
C GLU A 48 14.46 11.41 13.81
N SER A 49 15.68 10.94 14.04
CA SER A 49 16.35 10.02 13.10
C SER A 49 15.64 8.68 13.09
N PHE A 50 15.21 8.24 11.91
CA PHE A 50 14.55 6.95 11.74
C PHE A 50 15.44 5.75 12.16
N GLU A 51 16.78 5.90 12.09
CA GLU A 51 17.73 4.88 12.57
C GLU A 51 17.67 4.68 14.09
N ALA A 52 17.25 5.70 14.83
CA ALA A 52 17.14 5.63 16.29
C ALA A 52 15.81 5.02 16.78
N LEU A 53 14.81 4.94 15.91
CA LEU A 53 13.46 4.49 16.28
C LEU A 53 13.40 3.05 16.79
N PRO A 54 14.06 2.05 16.18
CA PRO A 54 14.05 0.69 16.71
C PRO A 54 14.59 0.62 18.14
N ALA A 55 15.60 1.42 18.47
CA ALA A 55 16.15 1.49 19.81
C ALA A 55 15.20 2.21 20.77
N LEU A 56 14.55 3.29 20.31
CA LEU A 56 13.54 4.01 21.09
C LEU A 56 12.35 3.11 21.46
N HIS A 57 11.81 2.36 20.49
CA HIS A 57 10.67 1.47 20.70
C HIS A 57 10.97 0.35 21.72
N LYS A 58 12.25 -0.01 21.89
CA LYS A 58 12.70 -1.00 22.90
C LYS A 58 12.90 -0.43 24.30
N LYS A 59 12.91 0.90 24.48
CA LYS A 59 13.10 1.52 25.80
C LYS A 59 11.90 1.26 26.68
N LYS A 60 12.15 0.92 27.94
CA LYS A 60 11.11 0.62 28.93
C LYS A 60 10.11 1.76 29.06
N GLU A 61 10.60 2.99 29.16
CA GLU A 61 9.78 4.19 29.33
C GLU A 61 8.88 4.45 28.11
N TYR A 62 9.34 4.08 26.91
CA TYR A 62 8.54 4.20 25.68
C TYR A 62 7.43 3.15 25.63
N ARG A 63 7.75 1.91 26.01
CA ARG A 63 6.84 0.76 26.04
C ARG A 63 5.76 0.89 27.11
N GLU A 64 6.07 1.47 28.28
CA GLU A 64 5.09 1.70 29.36
C GLU A 64 3.94 2.63 28.96
N LEU A 65 4.13 3.41 27.89
CA LEU A 65 3.14 4.35 27.36
C LEU A 65 2.31 3.75 26.21
N ASN A 66 2.56 2.52 25.77
CA ASN A 66 1.89 1.89 24.62
C ASN A 66 0.35 1.96 24.68
N GLU A 67 -0.25 1.51 25.78
CA GLU A 67 -1.71 1.54 25.94
C GLU A 67 -2.25 2.98 26.03
N LYS A 68 -1.54 3.85 26.76
CA LYS A 68 -1.98 5.24 26.99
C LYS A 68 -1.89 6.10 25.73
N GLU A 69 -0.89 5.86 24.90
CA GLU A 69 -0.58 6.66 23.71
C GLU A 69 -0.93 5.94 22.41
N LEU A 70 -1.66 4.81 22.47
CA LEU A 70 -2.06 4.00 21.32
C LEU A 70 -2.66 4.85 20.18
N MET A 71 -3.56 5.77 20.53
CA MET A 71 -4.24 6.64 19.56
C MET A 71 -3.49 7.95 19.29
N LEU A 72 -2.43 8.25 20.05
CA LEU A 72 -1.68 9.51 20.01
C LEU A 72 -0.41 9.41 19.17
N ARG A 73 0.35 8.31 19.29
CA ARG A 73 1.52 8.07 18.46
C ARG A 73 1.07 7.73 17.03
N LYS A 74 1.66 8.41 16.06
CA LYS A 74 1.33 8.26 14.63
C LYS A 74 2.57 7.94 13.82
N ASN A 75 2.35 7.44 12.60
CA ASN A 75 3.39 7.12 11.64
C ASN A 75 4.43 6.20 12.29
N TYR A 76 5.71 6.49 12.08
CA TYR A 76 6.82 5.70 12.60
C TYR A 76 6.85 5.58 14.13
N GLN A 77 6.20 6.47 14.88
CA GLN A 77 6.12 6.34 16.35
C GLN A 77 4.99 5.41 16.81
N ALA A 78 4.07 5.05 15.93
CA ALA A 78 2.95 4.19 16.31
C ALA A 78 3.44 2.80 16.76
N LEU A 79 2.74 2.22 17.72
CA LEU A 79 3.00 0.84 18.15
C LEU A 79 2.77 -0.10 16.96
N GLY A 80 3.76 -0.95 16.67
CA GLY A 80 3.67 -1.88 15.55
C GLY A 80 3.84 -1.26 14.17
N ALA A 81 4.36 -0.03 14.08
CA ALA A 81 4.63 0.64 12.82
C ALA A 81 5.55 -0.17 11.90
N PHE A 82 6.64 -0.72 12.44
CA PHE A 82 7.66 -1.46 11.67
C PHE A 82 8.11 -2.77 12.34
N ASP A 83 7.65 -3.06 13.56
CA ASP A 83 7.93 -4.31 14.26
C ASP A 83 6.66 -5.18 14.34
N SER A 84 6.74 -6.41 13.83
CA SER A 84 5.62 -7.34 13.71
C SER A 84 5.08 -7.81 15.08
N LYS A 85 5.97 -7.96 16.08
CA LYS A 85 5.55 -8.36 17.43
C LYS A 85 4.81 -7.22 18.10
N ASP A 86 5.32 -6.01 17.97
CA ASP A 86 4.64 -4.80 18.44
C ASP A 86 3.30 -4.60 17.71
N ARG A 87 3.19 -4.99 16.43
CA ARG A 87 1.91 -4.95 15.68
C ARG A 87 0.87 -5.89 16.27
N SER A 88 1.28 -7.09 16.70
CA SER A 88 0.36 -8.03 17.35
C SER A 88 -0.22 -7.43 18.65
N GLU A 89 0.62 -6.74 19.44
CA GLU A 89 0.17 -6.01 20.63
C GLU A 89 -0.73 -4.83 20.26
N ALA A 90 -0.42 -4.08 19.20
CA ALA A 90 -1.28 -3.00 18.72
C ALA A 90 -2.68 -3.53 18.35
N VAL A 91 -2.76 -4.68 17.68
CA VAL A 91 -4.03 -5.34 17.34
C VAL A 91 -4.81 -5.74 18.60
N ASP A 92 -4.13 -6.29 19.62
CA ASP A 92 -4.75 -6.61 20.91
C ASP A 92 -5.30 -5.35 21.61
N LEU A 93 -4.53 -4.26 21.63
CA LEU A 93 -4.91 -3.01 22.27
C LEU A 93 -5.98 -2.25 21.49
N LEU A 94 -6.00 -2.34 20.16
CA LEU A 94 -7.06 -1.77 19.32
C LEU A 94 -8.36 -2.56 19.47
N GLY A 95 -8.27 -3.89 19.62
CA GLY A 95 -9.44 -4.78 19.66
C GLY A 95 -9.99 -5.12 18.27
N VAL A 96 -9.15 -5.11 17.24
CA VAL A 96 -9.53 -5.54 15.88
C VAL A 96 -9.27 -7.04 15.70
N ALA A 97 -10.13 -7.71 14.94
CA ALA A 97 -10.05 -9.14 14.70
C ALA A 97 -9.02 -9.50 13.62
N THR A 98 -8.94 -8.72 12.55
CA THR A 98 -7.91 -8.82 11.51
C THR A 98 -7.60 -7.43 10.94
N GLN A 99 -6.44 -7.26 10.33
CA GLN A 99 -6.07 -6.06 9.58
C GLN A 99 -5.49 -6.40 8.21
N LEU A 100 -5.91 -5.70 7.16
CA LEU A 100 -5.12 -5.61 5.93
C LEU A 100 -3.88 -4.74 6.19
N ILE A 101 -2.71 -5.22 5.78
CA ILE A 101 -1.43 -4.54 5.96
C ILE A 101 -0.87 -4.13 4.60
N PHE A 102 -0.92 -2.84 4.30
CA PHE A 102 -0.43 -2.22 3.08
C PHE A 102 1.02 -1.72 3.22
N PRO A 103 1.80 -1.71 2.14
CA PRO A 103 3.02 -0.93 2.10
C PRO A 103 2.72 0.58 2.06
N THR A 104 3.57 1.40 2.69
CA THR A 104 3.46 2.87 2.64
C THR A 104 4.36 3.45 1.56
N SER A 105 5.64 3.65 1.88
CA SER A 105 6.59 4.27 0.94
C SER A 105 6.79 3.42 -0.33
N PRO A 106 6.88 2.07 -0.24
CA PRO A 106 6.98 1.23 -1.42
C PRO A 106 5.78 1.33 -2.36
N ASN A 107 4.56 1.51 -1.85
CA ASN A 107 3.36 1.62 -2.70
C ASN A 107 3.48 2.81 -3.67
N VAL A 108 3.77 4.00 -3.14
CA VAL A 108 3.98 5.22 -3.95
C VAL A 108 5.16 5.07 -4.90
N TRP A 109 6.23 4.42 -4.43
CA TRP A 109 7.41 4.22 -5.26
C TRP A 109 7.16 3.27 -6.43
N LEU A 110 6.49 2.15 -6.19
CA LEU A 110 6.15 1.17 -7.22
C LEU A 110 5.23 1.78 -8.27
N GLU A 111 4.23 2.57 -7.87
CA GLU A 111 3.36 3.23 -8.84
C GLU A 111 4.08 4.30 -9.69
N ASP A 112 5.14 4.94 -9.19
CA ASP A 112 6.03 5.76 -10.04
C ASP A 112 6.81 4.89 -11.03
N LEU A 113 7.36 3.76 -10.56
CA LEU A 113 8.15 2.83 -11.37
C LEU A 113 7.34 2.20 -12.52
N GLU A 114 6.04 1.96 -12.33
CA GLU A 114 5.10 1.49 -13.39
C GLU A 114 5.15 2.34 -14.67
N HIS A 115 5.56 3.60 -14.56
CA HIS A 115 5.56 4.56 -15.67
C HIS A 115 6.97 4.90 -16.16
N ARG A 116 8.00 4.25 -15.59
CA ARG A 116 9.39 4.32 -16.06
C ARG A 116 9.62 3.25 -17.12
N ASP A 117 10.81 3.26 -17.71
CA ASP A 117 11.17 2.30 -18.77
C ASP A 117 11.90 1.05 -18.22
N ASP A 118 12.28 1.06 -16.94
CA ASP A 118 13.05 -0.01 -16.31
C ASP A 118 12.13 -1.05 -15.65
N MET A 119 11.57 -1.93 -16.47
CA MET A 119 10.65 -2.98 -16.01
C MET A 119 11.34 -3.98 -15.08
N GLU A 120 12.59 -4.36 -15.36
CA GLU A 120 13.34 -5.27 -14.48
C GLU A 120 13.41 -4.72 -13.06
N PHE A 121 13.71 -3.42 -12.92
CA PHE A 121 13.73 -2.78 -11.61
C PHE A 121 12.37 -2.69 -10.92
N LEU A 122 11.30 -2.42 -11.68
CA LEU A 122 9.94 -2.41 -11.16
C LEU A 122 9.58 -3.78 -10.54
N TYR A 123 9.79 -4.86 -11.29
CA TYR A 123 9.42 -6.21 -10.86
C TYR A 123 10.35 -6.74 -9.76
N GLU A 124 11.67 -6.43 -9.77
CA GLU A 124 12.54 -6.79 -8.65
C GLU A 124 12.10 -6.07 -7.35
N THR A 125 11.71 -4.79 -7.45
CA THR A 125 11.27 -3.99 -6.30
C THR A 125 9.93 -4.51 -5.77
N ALA A 126 9.01 -4.88 -6.65
CA ALA A 126 7.72 -5.45 -6.26
C ALA A 126 7.90 -6.79 -5.53
N SER A 127 8.75 -7.69 -6.07
CA SER A 127 9.04 -8.97 -5.43
C SER A 127 9.65 -8.78 -4.04
N ALA A 128 10.62 -7.88 -3.88
CA ALA A 128 11.22 -7.55 -2.59
C ALA A 128 10.19 -6.97 -1.60
N THR A 129 9.32 -6.07 -2.07
CA THR A 129 8.22 -5.49 -1.28
C THR A 129 7.27 -6.55 -0.77
N ASN A 130 6.82 -7.43 -1.66
CA ASN A 130 5.85 -8.46 -1.34
C ASN A 130 6.44 -9.46 -0.34
N LYS A 131 7.69 -9.89 -0.52
CA LYS A 131 8.39 -10.79 0.41
C LYS A 131 8.55 -10.17 1.80
N SER A 132 9.01 -8.92 1.88
CA SER A 132 9.13 -8.20 3.16
C SER A 132 7.77 -8.07 3.86
N GLN A 133 6.70 -7.73 3.12
CA GLN A 133 5.37 -7.56 3.70
C GLN A 133 4.74 -8.86 4.20
N ILE A 134 4.87 -9.93 3.42
CA ILE A 134 4.39 -11.24 3.81
C ILE A 134 5.18 -11.73 5.03
N ALA A 135 6.50 -11.55 5.05
CA ALA A 135 7.34 -11.90 6.19
C ALA A 135 6.95 -11.14 7.47
N PHE A 136 6.63 -9.84 7.35
CA PHE A 136 6.13 -9.03 8.46
C PHE A 136 4.83 -9.58 9.04
N CYS A 137 3.90 -10.05 8.21
CA CYS A 137 2.60 -10.55 8.66
C CYS A 137 2.63 -12.01 9.16
N ASN A 138 3.63 -12.81 8.76
CA ASN A 138 3.62 -14.27 8.90
C ASN A 138 3.52 -14.81 10.35
N GLN A 139 3.85 -14.01 11.36
CA GLN A 139 3.84 -14.46 12.77
C GLN A 139 2.47 -14.33 13.46
N ASP A 140 1.52 -13.61 12.88
CA ASP A 140 0.18 -13.42 13.44
C ASP A 140 -0.89 -13.57 12.34
N PRO A 141 -1.76 -14.61 12.38
CA PRO A 141 -2.74 -14.87 11.34
C PRO A 141 -3.81 -13.78 11.21
N ARG A 142 -3.88 -12.83 12.14
CA ARG A 142 -4.76 -11.65 12.07
C ARG A 142 -4.22 -10.59 11.11
N LEU A 143 -2.93 -10.63 10.79
CA LEU A 143 -2.27 -9.70 9.87
C LEU A 143 -2.35 -10.24 8.45
N LEU A 144 -3.07 -9.53 7.59
CA LEU A 144 -3.38 -9.96 6.23
C LEU A 144 -2.54 -9.12 5.25
N SER A 145 -1.41 -9.68 4.80
CA SER A 145 -0.48 -8.98 3.92
C SER A 145 -1.10 -8.65 2.56
N VAL A 146 -0.97 -7.39 2.15
CA VAL A 146 -1.32 -6.92 0.81
C VAL A 146 -0.06 -6.87 -0.06
N ALA A 147 -0.10 -7.53 -1.22
CA ALA A 147 1.03 -7.62 -2.15
C ALA A 147 0.78 -6.74 -3.39
N TYR A 148 1.75 -5.90 -3.75
CA TYR A 148 1.67 -5.05 -4.93
C TYR A 148 1.99 -5.87 -6.21
N ILE A 149 1.11 -5.83 -7.20
CA ILE A 149 1.25 -6.52 -8.48
C ILE A 149 1.43 -5.49 -9.60
N PRO A 150 2.65 -5.38 -10.17
CA PRO A 150 2.84 -4.47 -11.27
C PRO A 150 2.12 -4.91 -12.54
N LEU A 151 1.51 -3.94 -13.23
CA LEU A 151 0.75 -4.21 -14.45
C LEU A 151 1.44 -3.71 -15.71
N ALA A 152 2.52 -2.92 -15.61
CA ALA A 152 3.19 -2.29 -16.77
C ALA A 152 3.74 -3.25 -17.82
N ASP A 153 4.10 -4.49 -17.46
CA ASP A 153 4.50 -5.53 -18.40
C ASP A 153 3.47 -6.67 -18.40
N LEU A 154 2.80 -6.85 -19.55
CA LEU A 154 1.73 -7.84 -19.72
C LEU A 154 2.17 -9.28 -19.44
N LYS A 155 3.46 -9.60 -19.67
CA LYS A 155 3.99 -10.95 -19.46
C LYS A 155 4.44 -11.14 -18.03
N GLU A 156 5.11 -10.16 -17.44
CA GLU A 156 5.62 -10.30 -16.08
C GLU A 156 4.55 -10.14 -15.00
N ALA A 157 3.44 -9.46 -15.30
CA ALA A 157 2.32 -9.31 -14.36
C ALA A 157 1.77 -10.67 -13.86
N GLU A 158 1.69 -11.68 -14.73
CA GLU A 158 1.23 -13.03 -14.35
C GLU A 158 2.20 -13.72 -13.39
N ASN A 159 3.51 -13.47 -13.54
CA ASN A 159 4.54 -14.05 -12.69
C ASN A 159 4.56 -13.40 -11.31
N ALA A 160 4.40 -12.07 -11.26
CA ALA A 160 4.32 -11.32 -10.02
C ALA A 160 3.09 -11.70 -9.18
N ALA A 161 1.93 -11.80 -9.83
CA ALA A 161 0.69 -12.26 -9.18
C ALA A 161 0.84 -13.68 -8.65
N LYS A 162 1.38 -14.60 -9.47
CA LYS A 162 1.65 -15.97 -9.04
C LYS A 162 2.58 -16.04 -7.83
N GLU A 163 3.71 -15.32 -7.86
CA GLU A 163 4.67 -15.31 -6.75
C GLU A 163 4.01 -14.83 -5.45
N ALA A 164 3.26 -13.72 -5.50
CA ALA A 164 2.58 -13.18 -4.33
C ALA A 164 1.57 -14.17 -3.73
N LEU A 165 0.77 -14.82 -4.58
CA LEU A 165 -0.22 -15.81 -4.16
C LEU A 165 0.43 -17.07 -3.58
N ASP A 166 1.48 -17.60 -4.23
CA ASP A 166 2.24 -18.75 -3.74
C ASP A 166 2.87 -18.48 -2.36
N LEU A 167 3.32 -17.24 -2.12
CA LEU A 167 3.86 -16.79 -0.84
C LEU A 167 2.77 -16.52 0.22
N GLY A 168 1.49 -16.58 -0.15
CA GLY A 168 0.37 -16.50 0.79
C GLY A 168 -0.23 -15.11 0.99
N ALA A 169 -0.03 -14.18 0.04
CA ALA A 169 -0.69 -12.88 0.04
C ALA A 169 -2.21 -13.01 0.24
N LYS A 170 -2.79 -12.08 1.00
CA LYS A 170 -4.22 -12.08 1.33
C LYS A 170 -5.04 -11.11 0.49
N ALA A 171 -4.36 -10.22 -0.23
CA ALA A 171 -4.94 -9.34 -1.24
C ALA A 171 -3.85 -8.91 -2.24
N LEU A 172 -4.27 -8.57 -3.46
CA LEU A 172 -3.40 -8.07 -4.52
C LEU A 172 -3.68 -6.59 -4.77
N LEU A 173 -2.73 -5.71 -4.45
CA LEU A 173 -2.80 -4.29 -4.74
C LEU A 173 -2.30 -4.02 -6.17
N ILE A 174 -3.09 -3.30 -6.96
CA ILE A 174 -2.70 -2.86 -8.30
C ILE A 174 -2.70 -1.32 -8.38
N PRO A 175 -1.91 -0.70 -9.27
CA PRO A 175 -2.04 0.73 -9.52
C PRO A 175 -3.42 1.04 -10.09
N TRP A 176 -4.08 2.08 -9.59
CA TRP A 176 -5.26 2.62 -10.26
C TRP A 176 -4.88 3.44 -11.49
N ALA A 177 -3.68 4.03 -11.52
CA ALA A 177 -3.19 4.73 -12.69
C ALA A 177 -3.01 3.73 -13.84
N CYS A 178 -3.71 3.97 -14.95
CA CYS A 178 -3.62 3.13 -16.14
C CYS A 178 -2.15 2.92 -16.54
N PRO A 179 -1.72 1.68 -16.82
CA PRO A 179 -0.37 1.41 -17.31
C PRO A 179 0.00 2.28 -18.51
N LYS A 180 1.29 2.59 -18.65
CA LYS A 180 1.80 3.55 -19.65
C LYS A 180 1.45 3.19 -21.09
N ASN A 181 1.44 1.90 -21.43
CA ASN A 181 1.40 1.42 -22.81
C ASN A 181 0.15 0.59 -23.15
N HIS A 182 -0.72 0.31 -22.18
CA HIS A 182 -1.94 -0.48 -22.40
C HIS A 182 -2.99 -0.19 -21.32
N SER A 183 -4.23 -0.58 -21.59
CA SER A 183 -5.32 -0.47 -20.61
C SER A 183 -5.10 -1.40 -19.41
N THR A 184 -5.62 -1.02 -18.24
CA THR A 184 -5.78 -1.93 -17.08
C THR A 184 -6.68 -3.14 -17.42
N SER A 185 -7.57 -3.00 -18.40
CA SER A 185 -8.46 -4.06 -18.89
C SER A 185 -7.89 -4.89 -20.05
N HIS A 186 -6.60 -4.71 -20.40
CA HIS A 186 -5.99 -5.42 -21.53
C HIS A 186 -6.11 -6.94 -21.35
N VAL A 187 -6.56 -7.65 -22.40
CA VAL A 187 -6.88 -9.09 -22.33
C VAL A 187 -5.71 -9.98 -21.92
N GLU A 188 -4.46 -9.57 -22.16
CA GLU A 188 -3.30 -10.34 -21.65
C GLU A 188 -3.21 -10.33 -20.12
N LEU A 189 -3.81 -9.36 -19.43
CA LEU A 189 -3.92 -9.33 -17.96
C LEU A 189 -5.00 -10.27 -17.41
N ASP A 190 -5.82 -10.90 -18.27
CA ASP A 190 -6.82 -11.89 -17.86
C ASP A 190 -6.24 -13.01 -17.00
N LYS A 191 -4.94 -13.32 -17.16
CA LYS A 191 -4.25 -14.30 -16.34
C LYS A 191 -4.07 -13.86 -14.89
N VAL A 192 -3.84 -12.58 -14.64
CA VAL A 192 -3.78 -12.00 -13.28
C VAL A 192 -5.16 -12.11 -12.62
N TRP A 193 -6.20 -11.75 -13.36
CA TRP A 193 -7.61 -11.83 -12.92
C TRP A 193 -8.04 -13.26 -12.61
N ALA A 194 -7.68 -14.20 -13.48
CA ALA A 194 -7.93 -15.63 -13.29
C ALA A 194 -7.27 -16.14 -12.01
N GLN A 195 -5.98 -15.84 -11.81
CA GLN A 195 -5.24 -16.26 -10.61
C GLN A 195 -5.85 -15.71 -9.32
N ALA A 196 -6.22 -14.43 -9.30
CA ALA A 196 -6.87 -13.80 -8.14
C ALA A 196 -8.22 -14.46 -7.82
N GLN A 197 -9.04 -14.69 -8.85
CA GLN A 197 -10.33 -15.35 -8.71
C GLN A 197 -10.18 -16.80 -8.23
N GLU A 198 -9.30 -17.58 -8.85
CA GLU A 198 -9.04 -18.99 -8.48
C GLU A 198 -8.54 -19.12 -7.03
N ALA A 199 -7.71 -18.17 -6.58
CA ALA A 199 -7.24 -18.11 -5.20
C ALA A 199 -8.29 -17.60 -4.20
N GLY A 200 -9.39 -16.99 -4.68
CA GLY A 200 -10.36 -16.30 -3.83
C GLY A 200 -9.76 -15.09 -3.12
N VAL A 201 -8.80 -14.42 -3.76
CA VAL A 201 -8.06 -13.28 -3.21
C VAL A 201 -8.53 -11.99 -3.88
N PRO A 202 -8.91 -10.94 -3.13
CA PRO A 202 -9.39 -9.69 -3.71
C PRO A 202 -8.26 -8.88 -4.34
N VAL A 203 -8.62 -8.15 -5.40
CA VAL A 203 -7.78 -7.12 -6.00
C VAL A 203 -8.15 -5.77 -5.39
N LEU A 204 -7.17 -4.98 -4.96
CA LEU A 204 -7.37 -3.73 -4.25
C LEU A 204 -6.84 -2.55 -5.06
N PHE A 205 -7.58 -1.45 -5.02
CA PHE A 205 -7.06 -0.12 -5.28
C PHE A 205 -6.84 0.59 -3.96
N HIS A 206 -5.73 1.32 -3.89
CA HIS A 206 -5.37 2.17 -2.76
C HIS A 206 -4.94 3.55 -3.24
N VAL A 207 -4.94 4.55 -2.37
CA VAL A 207 -4.32 5.84 -2.69
C VAL A 207 -2.84 5.64 -3.07
N GLY A 208 -2.33 6.49 -3.96
CA GLY A 208 -1.01 6.35 -4.55
C GLY A 208 -0.34 7.68 -4.89
N VAL A 209 0.30 7.81 -6.05
CA VAL A 209 1.09 8.98 -6.46
C VAL A 209 0.19 10.21 -6.67
N ALA A 210 0.26 11.16 -5.74
CA ALA A 210 -0.52 12.39 -5.75
C ALA A 210 -0.37 13.24 -7.03
N ASP A 211 0.74 13.11 -7.76
CA ASP A 211 0.97 13.86 -8.98
C ASP A 211 0.17 13.36 -10.19
N LYS A 212 -0.51 12.21 -10.07
CA LYS A 212 -1.32 11.61 -11.13
C LYS A 212 -2.82 11.87 -10.99
N VAL A 213 -3.29 12.37 -9.85
CA VAL A 213 -4.74 12.57 -9.60
C VAL A 213 -5.31 13.82 -10.27
N LEU A 214 -4.46 14.77 -10.68
CA LEU A 214 -4.86 16.01 -11.34
C LEU A 214 -3.92 16.40 -12.48
N PRO A 215 -4.40 17.09 -13.53
CA PRO A 215 -3.54 17.66 -14.54
C PRO A 215 -2.53 18.65 -13.92
N LYS A 216 -1.26 18.58 -14.34
CA LYS A 216 -0.16 19.43 -13.81
C LYS A 216 -0.48 20.93 -13.87
N ALA A 217 -1.27 21.36 -14.86
CA ALA A 217 -1.69 22.75 -15.03
C ALA A 217 -2.50 23.31 -13.85
N HIS A 218 -3.18 22.47 -13.05
CA HIS A 218 -3.91 22.92 -11.85
C HIS A 218 -2.99 23.57 -10.81
N LYS A 219 -1.69 23.23 -10.80
CA LYS A 219 -0.69 23.85 -9.91
C LYS A 219 -0.32 25.27 -10.36
N ASN A 220 -0.61 25.66 -11.60
CA ASN A 220 -0.28 26.98 -12.15
C ASN A 220 -1.44 27.98 -11.95
N ASN A 221 -1.65 28.41 -10.70
CA ASN A 221 -2.70 29.36 -10.32
C ASN A 221 -2.16 30.72 -9.84
N GLY A 222 -0.84 30.96 -9.98
CA GLY A 222 -0.18 32.19 -9.55
C GLY A 222 0.04 32.34 -8.04
N LEU A 223 -0.29 31.33 -7.23
CA LEU A 223 -0.04 31.30 -5.79
C LEU A 223 1.25 30.53 -5.43
N PRO A 224 1.81 30.74 -4.23
CA PRO A 224 2.91 29.92 -3.73
C PRO A 224 2.53 28.43 -3.66
N ALA A 225 3.55 27.57 -3.67
CA ALA A 225 3.34 26.14 -3.50
C ALA A 225 2.70 25.84 -2.13
N VAL A 226 1.58 25.09 -2.15
CA VAL A 226 0.90 24.63 -0.92
C VAL A 226 1.76 23.59 -0.22
N ALA A 227 2.00 23.77 1.08
CA ALA A 227 2.71 22.81 1.92
C ALA A 227 1.89 21.52 2.10
N ASP A 228 2.58 20.41 2.31
CA ASP A 228 1.96 19.10 2.56
C ASP A 228 1.26 19.07 3.93
N PHE A 229 0.13 18.35 4.02
CA PHE A 229 -0.64 18.18 5.25
C PHE A 229 -0.13 17.02 6.11
N HIS A 230 0.48 15.98 5.52
CA HIS A 230 0.81 14.72 6.22
C HIS A 230 2.31 14.48 6.46
N GLY A 231 3.21 15.24 5.82
CA GLY A 231 4.65 15.16 6.08
C GLY A 231 5.27 13.81 5.69
N GLY A 232 4.86 13.24 4.55
CA GLY A 232 5.27 11.92 4.06
C GLY A 232 5.39 11.84 2.53
N GLU A 233 5.64 10.66 1.96
CA GLU A 233 5.80 10.52 0.50
C GLU A 233 4.48 10.57 -0.28
N GLU A 234 3.33 10.29 0.36
CA GLU A 234 2.00 10.29 -0.26
C GLU A 234 1.46 11.69 -0.62
N ASN A 235 2.01 12.76 -0.04
CA ASN A 235 1.95 14.15 -0.54
C ASN A 235 0.61 14.67 -1.13
N PHE A 236 -0.54 14.35 -0.53
CA PHE A 236 -1.82 14.91 -0.96
C PHE A 236 -2.04 16.33 -0.42
N ARG A 237 -2.32 17.26 -1.32
CA ARG A 237 -2.66 18.66 -1.04
C ARG A 237 -4.16 18.85 -1.16
N SER A 238 -4.68 19.95 -0.63
CA SER A 238 -6.13 20.21 -0.50
C SER A 238 -6.94 19.86 -1.76
N ILE A 239 -6.51 20.33 -2.94
CA ILE A 239 -7.22 20.05 -4.19
C ILE A 239 -6.96 18.65 -4.75
N SER A 240 -5.77 18.08 -4.56
CA SER A 240 -5.47 16.73 -5.05
C SER A 240 -6.19 15.67 -4.22
N TYR A 241 -6.42 15.92 -2.93
CA TYR A 241 -7.24 15.06 -2.06
C TYR A 241 -8.67 14.90 -2.58
N MET A 242 -9.26 15.96 -3.14
CA MET A 242 -10.60 15.91 -3.76
C MET A 242 -10.67 15.10 -5.05
N ALA A 243 -9.52 14.74 -5.64
CA ALA A 243 -9.46 14.05 -6.93
C ALA A 243 -8.96 12.60 -6.82
N ILE A 244 -8.65 12.13 -5.61
CA ILE A 244 -8.11 10.80 -5.35
C ILE A 244 -9.02 9.70 -5.92
N SER A 245 -10.33 9.83 -5.79
CA SER A 245 -11.31 8.83 -6.25
C SER A 245 -11.38 8.69 -7.78
N ASN A 246 -10.92 9.69 -8.56
CA ASN A 246 -11.10 9.71 -10.01
C ASN A 246 -10.40 8.56 -10.73
N GLY A 247 -9.19 8.25 -10.31
CA GLY A 247 -8.39 7.19 -10.90
C GLY A 247 -9.02 5.80 -10.79
N PRO A 248 -9.31 5.34 -9.56
CA PRO A 248 -10.01 4.07 -9.32
C PRO A 248 -11.36 3.98 -10.03
N MET A 249 -12.14 5.08 -10.08
CA MET A 249 -13.39 5.11 -10.85
C MET A 249 -13.17 4.82 -12.34
N GLN A 250 -12.14 5.40 -12.95
CA GLN A 250 -11.80 5.14 -14.35
C GLN A 250 -11.32 3.70 -14.56
N ALA A 251 -10.40 3.22 -13.72
CA ALA A 251 -9.87 1.86 -13.82
C ALA A 251 -10.98 0.81 -13.67
N LEU A 252 -11.85 0.96 -12.68
CA LEU A 252 -12.99 0.06 -12.47
C LEU A 252 -13.99 0.13 -13.62
N SER A 253 -14.22 1.31 -14.19
CA SER A 253 -15.07 1.46 -15.38
C SER A 253 -14.52 0.68 -16.57
N LEU A 254 -13.20 0.70 -16.81
CA LEU A 254 -12.56 -0.10 -17.86
C LEU A 254 -12.75 -1.60 -17.61
N LEU A 255 -12.49 -2.07 -16.39
CA LEU A 255 -12.65 -3.47 -16.00
C LEU A 255 -14.10 -3.96 -16.18
N ILE A 256 -15.09 -3.12 -15.87
CA ILE A 256 -16.51 -3.44 -16.07
C ILE A 256 -16.87 -3.41 -17.56
N LEU A 257 -16.62 -2.30 -18.25
CA LEU A 257 -17.14 -2.05 -19.60
C LEU A 257 -16.43 -2.90 -20.67
N ASP A 258 -15.18 -3.28 -20.44
CA ASP A 258 -14.44 -4.20 -21.32
C ASP A 258 -14.67 -5.67 -20.95
N GLY A 259 -15.62 -5.95 -20.05
CA GLY A 259 -16.12 -7.28 -19.73
C GLY A 259 -15.15 -8.15 -18.91
N VAL A 260 -14.20 -7.56 -18.17
CA VAL A 260 -13.31 -8.34 -17.29
C VAL A 260 -14.14 -9.02 -16.19
N LEU A 261 -15.05 -8.28 -15.54
CA LEU A 261 -15.93 -8.85 -14.51
C LEU A 261 -16.97 -9.83 -15.09
N ASP A 262 -17.25 -9.77 -16.40
CA ASP A 262 -18.10 -10.79 -17.06
C ASP A 262 -17.32 -12.09 -17.30
N ARG A 263 -16.02 -12.00 -17.64
CA ARG A 263 -15.12 -13.16 -17.81
C ARG A 263 -14.72 -13.79 -16.48
N PHE A 264 -14.61 -12.97 -15.43
CA PHE A 264 -14.23 -13.37 -14.07
C PHE A 264 -15.33 -12.97 -13.06
N PRO A 265 -16.47 -13.68 -13.05
CA PRO A 265 -17.67 -13.31 -12.29
C PRO A 265 -17.60 -13.58 -10.79
N SER A 266 -16.46 -14.04 -10.25
CA SER A 266 -16.21 -14.13 -8.81
C SER A 266 -14.98 -13.32 -8.38
N LEU A 267 -14.48 -12.48 -9.28
CA LEU A 267 -13.35 -11.60 -8.99
C LEU A 267 -13.80 -10.44 -8.10
N MET A 268 -13.18 -10.34 -6.93
CA MET A 268 -13.51 -9.31 -5.94
C MET A 268 -12.59 -8.10 -6.10
N PHE A 269 -13.18 -6.90 -6.05
CA PHE A 269 -12.44 -5.65 -5.96
C PHE A 269 -12.72 -4.90 -4.66
N GLY A 270 -11.67 -4.29 -4.09
CA GLY A 270 -11.76 -3.34 -2.98
C GLY A 270 -11.20 -1.97 -3.36
N VAL A 271 -11.81 -0.91 -2.84
CA VAL A 271 -11.39 0.48 -3.06
C VAL A 271 -11.14 1.09 -1.69
N ILE A 272 -9.88 1.24 -1.31
CA ILE A 272 -9.42 1.55 0.05
C ILE A 272 -8.74 2.92 0.09
N GLU A 273 -9.00 3.72 1.12
CA GLU A 273 -8.47 5.09 1.30
C GLU A 273 -8.78 6.10 0.16
N LEU A 274 -9.80 5.83 -0.66
CA LEU A 274 -10.09 6.62 -1.88
C LEU A 274 -11.43 7.37 -1.81
N VAL A 275 -12.10 7.37 -0.65
CA VAL A 275 -13.42 8.00 -0.49
C VAL A 275 -13.34 9.46 -0.05
N GLN A 276 -13.83 10.33 -0.93
CA GLN A 276 -14.43 11.59 -0.53
C GLN A 276 -15.79 11.26 0.09
N TYR A 277 -16.14 11.82 1.26
CA TYR A 277 -17.39 11.55 1.99
C TYR A 277 -18.57 11.14 1.09
N GLY A 278 -18.92 9.84 1.12
CA GLY A 278 -20.05 9.27 0.39
C GLY A 278 -19.69 8.69 -0.99
N TYR A 279 -20.22 7.48 -1.23
CA TYR A 279 -20.25 6.71 -2.48
C TYR A 279 -19.18 5.60 -2.65
N LEU A 280 -19.73 4.38 -2.66
CA LEU A 280 -19.26 3.15 -3.30
C LEU A 280 -18.26 2.25 -2.54
N VAL A 281 -18.79 1.41 -1.65
CA VAL A 281 -18.28 0.05 -1.47
C VAL A 281 -19.02 -0.81 -2.50
N LEU A 282 -18.37 -1.12 -3.62
CA LEU A 282 -18.84 -2.14 -4.56
C LEU A 282 -18.18 -3.47 -4.17
N CYS A 283 -18.84 -4.25 -3.31
CA CYS A 283 -18.63 -5.69 -3.35
C CYS A 283 -19.41 -6.21 -4.56
N VAL A 284 -18.71 -6.44 -5.67
CA VAL A 284 -19.26 -7.25 -6.77
C VAL A 284 -18.96 -8.71 -6.39
N ASN A 285 -20.03 -9.52 -6.30
CA ASN A 285 -20.00 -10.94 -5.92
C ASN A 285 -19.13 -11.77 -6.87
#